data_AF-A0A2D8AQB6-F1
#
_entry.id   AF-A0A2D8AQB6-F1
#
_cell.length_a   1.000
_cell.length_b   1.000
_cell.length_c   1.000
_cell.angle_alpha   90.00
_cell.angle_beta   90.00
_cell.angle_gamma   90.00
#
_symmetry.space_group_name_H-M   'P 1'
#
loop_
_entity.id
_entity.type
_entity.pdbx_description
1 polymer ?
#
loop_
_entity_poly.entity_id
_entity_poly.type
_entity_poly.pdbx_seq_one_letter_code
_entity_poly.pdbx_strand_id
1 'polypeptide(L)'
;MTNVNISSGSSQVISLGAINEGMEIHIDYSVTENIDTLLMTSSQYSAWQNGNTAHTEGGSDYDDDNDDYIFTTISSDTYYIVLDNSDAIGLASDTG
;
A
#
# COMPACT_ATOMS: atom_id res chain seq x y z
N MET A 1 -1.27 4.62 17.93
CA MET A 1 -0.85 5.30 16.69
C MET A 1 0.67 5.34 16.65
N THR A 2 1.24 4.81 15.58
CA THR A 2 2.68 4.89 15.29
C THR A 2 2.86 6.07 14.35
N ASN A 3 3.71 7.02 14.73
CA ASN A 3 4.04 8.14 13.85
C ASN A 3 5.31 7.78 13.08
N VAL A 4 5.25 7.93 11.76
CA VAL A 4 6.39 7.70 10.86
C VAL A 4 6.60 8.97 10.05
N ASN A 5 7.85 9.39 9.90
CA ASN A 5 8.22 10.43 8.94
C ASN A 5 8.82 9.75 7.72
N ILE A 6 8.27 10.02 6.54
CA ILE A 6 8.74 9.46 5.27
C ILE A 6 9.28 10.61 4.44
N SER A 7 10.61 10.67 4.32
CA SER A 7 11.24 11.71 3.51
C SER A 7 10.82 11.58 2.04
N SER A 8 10.70 12.71 1.34
CA SER A 8 10.56 12.72 -0.12
C SER A 8 11.64 11.87 -0.81
N GLY A 9 11.25 11.12 -1.82
CA GLY A 9 12.07 10.12 -2.50
C GLY A 9 12.22 8.79 -1.76
N SER A 10 11.51 8.60 -0.63
CA SER A 10 11.62 7.40 0.22
C SER A 10 10.29 6.71 0.45
N SER A 11 10.33 5.53 1.03
CA SER A 11 9.14 4.77 1.43
C SER A 11 9.32 4.08 2.77
N GLN A 12 8.19 3.76 3.39
CA GLN A 12 8.10 2.94 4.59
C GLN A 12 7.31 1.67 4.28
N VAL A 13 7.79 0.53 4.79
CA VAL A 13 7.11 -0.75 4.64
C VAL A 13 6.60 -1.24 5.99
N ILE A 14 5.38 -1.76 6.01
CA ILE A 14 4.75 -2.41 7.15
C ILE A 14 4.34 -3.82 6.72
N SER A 15 4.88 -4.84 7.39
CA SER A 15 4.42 -6.22 7.19
C SER A 15 3.19 -6.48 8.03
N LEU A 16 2.10 -6.91 7.39
CA LEU A 16 0.86 -7.31 8.05
C LEU A 16 0.87 -8.78 8.49
N GLY A 17 1.86 -9.55 8.00
CA GLY A 17 1.96 -10.98 8.24
C GLY A 17 1.06 -11.80 7.31
N ALA A 18 0.91 -13.08 7.64
CA ALA A 18 0.09 -14.02 6.87
C ALA A 18 -1.40 -13.78 7.14
N ILE A 19 -2.18 -13.57 6.08
CA ILE A 19 -3.62 -13.32 6.12
C ILE A 19 -4.28 -14.32 5.17
N ASN A 20 -5.32 -15.00 5.64
CA ASN A 20 -6.06 -15.98 4.85
C ASN A 20 -7.01 -15.29 3.88
N GLU A 21 -7.28 -15.95 2.76
CA GLU A 21 -8.32 -15.55 1.79
C GLU A 21 -9.67 -15.31 2.47
N GLY A 22 -10.37 -14.27 2.02
CA GLY A 22 -11.69 -13.87 2.52
C GLY A 22 -11.65 -13.04 3.80
N MET A 23 -10.47 -12.80 4.38
CA MET A 23 -10.30 -11.88 5.51
C MET A 23 -10.23 -10.43 5.05
N GLU A 24 -10.74 -9.52 5.87
CA GLU A 24 -10.66 -8.08 5.63
C GLU A 24 -9.39 -7.49 6.24
N ILE A 25 -8.78 -6.56 5.52
CA ILE A 25 -7.71 -5.68 5.96
C ILE A 25 -8.31 -4.28 6.04
N HIS A 26 -8.28 -3.68 7.23
CA HIS A 26 -8.73 -2.31 7.47
C HIS A 26 -7.49 -1.45 7.67
N ILE A 27 -7.36 -0.39 6.87
CA ILE A 27 -6.21 0.52 6.90
C ILE A 27 -6.74 1.91 7.22
N ASP A 28 -6.42 2.36 8.43
CA ASP A 28 -6.76 3.68 8.97
C ASP A 28 -5.46 4.46 9.16
N TYR A 29 -5.33 5.58 8.45
CA TYR A 29 -4.16 6.41 8.48
C TYR A 29 -4.49 7.89 8.23
N SER A 30 -3.54 8.75 8.59
CA SER A 30 -3.65 10.19 8.36
C SER A 30 -2.31 10.72 7.88
N VAL A 31 -2.31 11.51 6.82
CA VAL A 31 -1.10 12.09 6.24
C VAL A 31 -1.22 13.61 6.13
N THR A 32 -0.07 14.27 6.17
CA THR A 32 0.02 15.75 6.02
C THR A 32 0.48 16.17 4.63
N GLU A 33 0.87 15.22 3.80
CA GLU A 33 1.32 15.35 2.42
C GLU A 33 0.76 14.17 1.63
N ASN A 34 0.63 14.30 0.31
CA ASN A 34 0.16 13.21 -0.53
C ASN A 34 1.19 12.07 -0.51
N ILE A 35 0.78 10.86 -0.13
CA ILE A 35 1.62 9.67 -0.03
C ILE A 35 0.85 8.53 -0.68
N ASP A 36 1.47 7.78 -1.60
CA ASP A 36 0.81 6.60 -2.14
C ASP A 36 0.79 5.48 -1.08
N THR A 37 -0.38 4.89 -0.83
CA THR A 37 -0.53 3.77 0.11
C THR A 37 -0.83 2.50 -0.66
N LEU A 38 0.17 1.61 -0.78
CA LEU A 38 0.07 0.44 -1.65
C LEU A 38 -0.04 -0.86 -0.85
N LEU A 39 -1.09 -1.64 -1.12
CA LEU A 39 -1.22 -3.01 -0.63
C LEU A 39 -0.56 -4.00 -1.59
N MET A 40 0.31 -4.83 -1.04
CA MET A 40 1.06 -5.83 -1.80
C MET A 40 1.00 -7.20 -1.15
N THR A 41 0.84 -8.22 -1.98
CA THR A 41 1.17 -9.61 -1.63
C THR A 41 2.69 -9.78 -1.51
N SER A 42 3.15 -10.91 -0.96
CA SER A 42 4.58 -11.19 -0.82
C SER A 42 5.32 -11.21 -2.15
N SER A 43 4.65 -11.69 -3.20
CA SER A 43 5.22 -11.72 -4.56
C SER A 43 5.37 -10.33 -5.15
N GLN A 44 4.35 -9.47 -5.00
CA GLN A 44 4.35 -8.09 -5.48
C GLN A 44 5.38 -7.26 -4.74
N TYR A 45 5.46 -7.37 -3.41
CA TYR A 45 6.47 -6.67 -2.63
C TYR A 45 7.90 -7.07 -3.03
N SER A 46 8.15 -8.37 -3.22
CA SER A 46 9.45 -8.84 -3.69
C SER A 46 9.79 -8.29 -5.08
N ALA A 47 8.82 -8.21 -5.99
CA ALA A 47 9.01 -7.60 -7.30
C ALA A 47 9.25 -6.09 -7.20
N TRP A 48 8.55 -5.42 -6.30
CA TRP A 48 8.68 -3.98 -6.05
C TRP A 48 10.08 -3.59 -5.57
N GLN A 49 10.67 -4.39 -4.68
CA GLN A 49 12.07 -4.21 -4.27
C GLN A 49 13.08 -4.29 -5.43
N ASN A 50 12.67 -4.85 -6.58
CA ASN A 50 13.46 -4.93 -7.80
C ASN A 50 13.03 -3.91 -8.87
N GLY A 51 12.25 -2.89 -8.50
CA GLY A 51 11.81 -1.81 -9.37
C GLY A 51 10.56 -2.10 -10.19
N ASN A 52 9.81 -3.16 -9.88
CA ASN A 52 8.49 -3.37 -10.46
C ASN A 52 7.44 -2.49 -9.75
N THR A 53 6.38 -2.09 -10.44
CA THR A 53 5.32 -1.25 -9.88
C THR A 53 4.00 -1.99 -9.68
N ALA A 54 3.92 -3.30 -9.95
CA ALA A 54 2.69 -4.08 -9.78
C ALA A 54 2.28 -4.23 -8.30
N HIS A 55 1.04 -3.91 -7.99
CA HIS A 55 0.45 -3.95 -6.65
C HIS A 55 -1.04 -4.30 -6.73
N THR A 56 -1.72 -4.40 -5.58
CA THR A 56 -3.16 -4.68 -5.51
C THR A 56 -3.94 -3.36 -5.63
N GLU A 57 -4.34 -2.99 -6.85
CA GLU A 57 -5.01 -1.70 -7.12
C GLU A 57 -6.24 -1.48 -6.24
N GLY A 58 -7.15 -2.46 -6.15
CA GLY A 58 -8.38 -2.34 -5.36
C GLY A 58 -8.18 -2.30 -3.82
N GLY A 59 -6.95 -2.37 -3.34
CA GLY A 59 -6.60 -2.18 -1.93
C GLY A 59 -5.47 -1.16 -1.75
N SER A 60 -5.25 -0.29 -2.74
CA SER A 60 -4.26 0.78 -2.68
C SER A 60 -4.93 2.14 -2.88
N ASP A 61 -4.30 3.20 -2.38
CA ASP A 61 -4.74 4.59 -2.47
C ASP A 61 -3.62 5.49 -3.02
N TYR A 62 -3.98 6.57 -3.73
CA TYR A 62 -3.10 7.35 -4.62
C TYR A 62 -3.35 8.87 -4.62
N ASP A 63 -4.38 9.35 -3.93
CA ASP A 63 -4.72 10.78 -3.88
C ASP A 63 -5.24 11.11 -2.47
N ASP A 64 -4.31 11.43 -1.59
CA ASP A 64 -4.56 11.33 -0.15
C ASP A 64 -4.92 12.67 0.50
N ASP A 65 -6.19 12.73 0.94
CA ASP A 65 -6.72 13.66 1.94
C ASP A 65 -7.16 12.89 3.23
N ASN A 66 -6.36 11.95 3.74
CA ASN A 66 -6.74 10.95 4.76
C ASN A 66 -7.84 9.98 4.28
N ASP A 67 -7.60 8.67 4.41
CA ASP A 67 -8.61 7.67 4.05
C ASP A 67 -8.71 6.52 5.07
N ASP A 68 -9.89 5.89 5.06
CA ASP A 68 -10.20 4.63 5.74
C ASP A 68 -10.76 3.68 4.68
N TYR A 69 -9.95 2.69 4.31
CA TYR A 69 -10.36 1.71 3.31
C TYR A 69 -10.23 0.27 3.78
N ILE A 70 -11.11 -0.56 3.22
CA ILE A 70 -11.26 -1.97 3.53
C ILE A 70 -11.00 -2.78 2.27
N PHE A 71 -10.07 -3.73 2.37
CA PHE A 71 -9.81 -4.71 1.32
C PHE A 71 -10.12 -6.12 1.80
N THR A 72 -10.97 -6.85 1.07
CA THR A 72 -11.15 -8.29 1.29
C THR A 72 -10.11 -9.08 0.49
N THR A 73 -9.27 -9.82 1.18
CA THR A 73 -8.23 -10.65 0.58
C THR A 73 -8.81 -11.70 -0.39
N ILE A 74 -8.21 -11.79 -1.57
CA ILE A 74 -8.60 -12.75 -2.63
C ILE A 74 -7.73 -14.01 -2.66
N SER A 75 -6.72 -14.09 -1.80
CA SER A 75 -5.80 -15.22 -1.68
C SER A 75 -5.17 -15.26 -0.29
N SER A 76 -4.80 -16.45 0.18
CA SER A 76 -4.02 -16.58 1.42
C SER A 76 -2.54 -16.29 1.13
N ASP A 77 -1.99 -15.21 1.69
CA ASP A 77 -0.60 -14.77 1.48
C ASP A 77 -0.08 -13.94 2.65
N THR A 78 1.21 -13.58 2.64
CA THR A 78 1.75 -12.49 3.46
C THR A 78 1.50 -11.16 2.76
N TYR A 79 0.92 -10.20 3.49
CA TYR A 79 0.60 -8.88 2.97
C TYR A 79 1.50 -7.79 3.55
N TYR A 80 1.69 -6.72 2.78
CA TYR A 80 2.52 -5.58 3.09
C TYR A 80 1.79 -4.29 2.71
N ILE A 81 1.97 -3.25 3.53
CA ILE A 81 1.67 -1.87 3.15
C ILE A 81 2.98 -1.17 2.83
N VAL A 82 3.03 -0.52 1.68
CA VAL A 82 4.10 0.41 1.29
C VAL A 82 3.52 1.81 1.28
N LEU A 83 4.02 2.67 2.16
CA LEU A 83 3.77 4.10 2.14
C LEU A 83 4.88 4.74 1.30
N ASP A 84 4.58 5.19 0.10
CA ASP A 84 5.56 5.69 -0.87
C ASP A 84 5.45 7.21 -1.04
N ASN A 85 6.54 7.92 -0.78
CA ASN A 85 6.66 9.36 -0.98
C ASN A 85 7.73 9.62 -2.06
N SER A 86 7.77 8.82 -3.13
CA SER A 86 8.86 8.87 -4.11
C SER A 86 8.47 9.36 -5.51
N ASP A 87 7.17 9.59 -5.78
CA ASP A 87 6.60 9.88 -7.11
C ASP A 87 6.96 8.83 -8.18
N ALA A 88 7.58 7.70 -7.81
CA ALA A 88 8.16 6.73 -8.73
C ALA A 88 7.17 5.65 -9.14
N ILE A 89 6.09 5.49 -8.36
CA ILE A 89 5.05 4.51 -8.61
C ILE A 89 3.98 5.25 -9.40
N GLY A 90 3.65 4.72 -10.58
CA GLY A 90 2.61 5.31 -11.40
C GLY A 90 1.32 5.38 -10.59
N LEU A 91 0.65 6.53 -10.67
CA LEU A 91 -0.73 6.72 -10.21
C LEU A 91 -1.57 5.48 -10.55
N ALA A 92 -2.60 5.20 -9.73
CA ALA A 92 -3.64 4.23 -10.08
C ALA A 92 -3.95 4.32 -11.57
N SER A 93 -4.20 3.18 -12.23
CA SER A 93 -4.86 3.28 -13.52
C SER A 93 -6.19 4.00 -13.29
N ASP A 94 -6.25 5.28 -13.67
CA ASP A 94 -7.44 6.11 -13.65
C ASP A 94 -8.51 5.40 -14.48
N THR A 95 -9.32 4.57 -13.82
CA THR A 95 -10.56 4.06 -14.37
C THR A 95 -11.66 4.99 -13.89
N GLY A 96 -11.66 6.22 -14.41
CA GLY A 96 -12.74 7.19 -14.22
C GLY A 96 -14.13 6.67 -14.56
#